data_AF-A0A924MEM4-F1
#
_entry.id   AF-A0A924MEM4-F1
#
_cell.length_a   1.000
_cell.length_b   1.000
_cell.length_c   1.000
_cell.angle_alpha   90.00
_cell.angle_beta   90.00
_cell.angle_gamma   90.00
#
_symmetry.space_group_name_H-M   'P 1'
#
loop_
_entity.id
_entity.type
_entity.pdbx_description
1 polymer ?
#
loop_
_entity_poly.entity_id
_entity_poly.type
_entity_poly.pdbx_seq_one_letter_code
_entity_poly.pdbx_strand_id
1 'polypeptide(L)'
;MKLYLFLLFVFPLFVEAQNLKPFKIYDHKKLEENNLKVYSEDGVISLTAVKPDVIKVYFSALPDINYMVKTDKMVYVRVTQNLDDIFMQTDSLLIIINKLDFSIKYKSIKEKLFLANDVIIDKSKSFLNFKIGNGVKIYKSGKQLKDSNISFKKQIELTSSENYSLILETDYKGFLKIDESNNLQFKTNNHKLGYYFIAGNK
;
A
#
# COMPACT_ATOMS: atom_id res chain seq x y z
N MET A 1 -22.98 -57.89 10.89
CA MET A 1 -24.02 -56.85 10.89
C MET A 1 -23.57 -55.74 11.82
N LYS A 2 -23.41 -54.53 11.28
CA LYS A 2 -23.38 -53.17 11.89
C LYS A 2 -22.48 -52.97 13.13
N LEU A 3 -21.31 -52.34 12.97
CA LEU A 3 -21.10 -50.88 12.97
C LEU A 3 -21.23 -50.27 14.37
N TYR A 4 -20.13 -50.06 15.08
CA TYR A 4 -20.07 -49.04 16.14
C TYR A 4 -18.71 -48.33 16.19
N LEU A 5 -18.79 -47.07 15.78
CA LEU A 5 -18.08 -45.90 16.30
C LEU A 5 -16.53 -45.94 16.29
N PHE A 6 -16.00 -45.72 15.08
CA PHE A 6 -14.72 -45.03 14.92
C PHE A 6 -14.95 -43.54 15.24
N LEU A 7 -14.94 -43.18 16.51
CA LEU A 7 -15.24 -41.83 16.98
C LEU A 7 -14.21 -41.48 18.04
N LEU A 8 -13.03 -40.99 17.61
CA LEU A 8 -12.08 -40.23 18.46
C LEU A 8 -10.78 -39.81 17.75
N PHE A 9 -10.78 -39.41 16.48
CA PHE A 9 -9.61 -38.72 15.90
C PHE A 9 -9.98 -37.65 14.87
N VAL A 10 -11.02 -36.86 15.14
CA VAL A 10 -11.14 -35.54 14.52
C VAL A 10 -10.58 -34.54 15.52
N PHE A 11 -9.25 -34.47 15.59
CA PHE A 11 -8.61 -33.29 16.16
C PHE A 11 -9.18 -32.08 15.44
N PRO A 12 -9.71 -31.07 16.16
CA PRO A 12 -9.76 -29.75 15.59
C PRO A 12 -8.29 -29.35 15.48
N LEU A 13 -7.71 -29.50 14.29
CA LEU A 13 -6.61 -28.66 13.88
C LEU A 13 -7.19 -27.24 13.92
N PHE A 14 -7.14 -26.62 15.09
CA PHE A 14 -7.13 -25.19 15.24
C PHE A 14 -5.88 -24.71 14.52
N VAL A 15 -6.00 -24.63 13.19
CA VAL A 15 -5.21 -23.68 12.43
C VAL A 15 -5.60 -22.35 13.07
N GLU A 16 -4.69 -21.80 13.86
CA GLU A 16 -4.69 -20.40 14.21
C GLU A 16 -4.72 -19.64 12.88
N ALA A 17 -5.93 -19.39 12.37
CA ALA A 17 -6.17 -18.29 11.48
C ALA A 17 -5.71 -17.09 12.30
N GLN A 18 -4.50 -16.61 12.01
CA GLN A 18 -4.01 -15.34 12.50
C GLN A 18 -5.12 -14.34 12.19
N ASN A 19 -5.91 -13.99 13.20
CA ASN A 19 -6.87 -12.90 13.18
C ASN A 19 -6.04 -11.61 13.11
N LEU A 20 -5.43 -11.38 11.97
CA LEU A 20 -5.01 -10.05 11.56
C LEU A 20 -6.33 -9.31 11.35
N LYS A 21 -6.80 -8.63 12.40
CA LYS A 21 -7.97 -7.76 12.31
C LYS A 21 -7.72 -6.81 11.15
N PRO A 22 -8.51 -6.91 10.07
CA PRO A 22 -8.23 -6.12 8.91
C PRO A 22 -8.64 -4.68 9.23
N PHE A 23 -7.89 -3.72 8.68
CA PHE A 23 -8.10 -2.28 8.82
C PHE A 23 -9.44 -1.88 8.17
N LYS A 24 -10.60 -2.12 8.80
CA LYS A 24 -11.82 -2.33 7.98
C LYS A 24 -13.12 -1.87 8.61
N ILE A 25 -13.31 -0.55 8.73
CA ILE A 25 -14.54 0.13 8.25
C ILE A 25 -14.14 1.52 7.75
N TYR A 26 -14.55 1.86 6.52
CA TYR A 26 -14.47 3.23 6.01
C TYR A 26 -15.40 4.15 6.80
N ASP A 27 -14.85 5.23 7.34
CA ASP A 27 -15.61 6.26 8.05
C ASP A 27 -15.89 7.44 7.11
N HIS A 28 -14.87 8.25 6.83
CA HIS A 28 -15.02 9.44 5.99
C HIS A 28 -13.73 9.80 5.24
N LYS A 29 -13.81 10.84 4.39
CA LYS A 29 -12.64 11.42 3.71
C LYS A 29 -12.61 12.94 3.83
N LYS A 30 -11.42 13.52 3.80
CA LYS A 30 -11.19 14.96 3.82
C LYS A 30 -10.18 15.33 2.74
N LEU A 31 -10.49 16.35 1.93
CA LEU A 31 -9.55 16.92 0.96
C LEU A 31 -9.12 18.30 1.47
N GLU A 32 -7.83 18.47 1.67
CA GLU A 32 -7.19 19.74 2.05
C GLU A 32 -6.11 20.03 1.00
N GLU A 33 -6.33 21.06 0.18
CA GLU A 33 -5.44 21.38 -0.96
C GLU A 33 -5.26 20.18 -1.91
N ASN A 34 -4.05 19.63 -1.99
CA ASN A 34 -3.67 18.46 -2.78
C ASN A 34 -3.51 17.18 -1.94
N ASN A 35 -3.97 17.19 -0.69
CA ASN A 35 -3.91 16.06 0.24
C ASN A 35 -5.30 15.47 0.49
N LEU A 36 -5.50 14.24 0.03
CA LEU A 36 -6.66 13.42 0.36
C LEU A 36 -6.35 12.55 1.58
N LYS A 37 -7.08 12.78 2.68
CA LYS A 37 -7.09 11.91 3.85
C LYS A 37 -8.32 11.00 3.81
N VAL A 38 -8.12 9.70 3.98
CA VAL A 38 -9.17 8.68 4.07
C VAL A 38 -9.07 8.02 5.43
N TYR A 39 -10.13 8.11 6.21
CA TYR A 39 -10.19 7.66 7.60
C TYR A 39 -10.89 6.31 7.71
N SER A 40 -10.37 5.48 8.60
CA SER A 40 -11.00 4.26 9.10
C SER A 40 -11.13 4.35 10.62
N GLU A 41 -11.86 3.41 11.23
CA GLU A 41 -11.93 3.29 12.70
C GLU A 41 -10.54 3.15 13.35
N ASP A 42 -9.60 2.52 12.64
CA ASP A 42 -8.29 2.13 13.15
C ASP A 42 -7.13 3.00 12.64
N GLY A 43 -7.40 4.02 11.81
CA GLY A 43 -6.35 4.90 11.33
C GLY A 43 -6.70 5.76 10.11
N VAL A 44 -5.65 6.21 9.41
CA VAL A 44 -5.76 7.14 8.29
C VAL A 44 -4.77 6.80 7.18
N ILE A 45 -5.22 6.97 5.94
CA ILE A 45 -4.39 7.03 4.74
C ILE A 45 -4.33 8.49 4.30
N SER A 46 -3.13 9.04 4.14
CA SER A 46 -2.93 10.36 3.56
C SER A 46 -2.24 10.21 2.21
N LEU A 47 -2.88 10.71 1.16
CA LEU A 47 -2.38 10.75 -0.21
C LEU A 47 -2.15 12.20 -0.61
N THR A 48 -0.89 12.60 -0.78
CA THR A 48 -0.53 13.95 -1.22
C THR A 48 -0.01 13.92 -2.65
N ALA A 49 -0.63 14.69 -3.54
CA ALA A 49 -0.15 14.85 -4.91
C ALA A 49 0.99 15.88 -4.95
N VAL A 50 2.24 15.39 -5.00
CA VAL A 50 3.45 16.24 -5.02
C VAL A 50 3.68 16.83 -6.42
N LYS A 51 3.38 16.06 -7.46
CA LYS A 51 3.39 16.42 -8.88
C LYS A 51 2.26 15.66 -9.59
N PRO A 52 1.90 16.03 -10.84
CA PRO A 52 0.89 15.27 -11.60
C PRO A 52 1.15 13.76 -11.65
N ASP A 53 2.41 13.33 -11.70
CA ASP A 53 2.87 11.95 -11.80
C ASP A 53 3.51 11.40 -10.51
N VAL A 54 3.45 12.15 -9.39
CA VAL A 54 4.05 11.75 -8.11
C VAL A 54 3.06 11.87 -6.97
N ILE A 55 2.74 10.73 -6.36
CA ILE A 55 1.88 10.64 -5.18
C ILE A 55 2.70 10.17 -3.99
N LYS A 56 2.60 10.88 -2.88
CA LYS A 56 3.12 10.45 -1.59
C LYS A 56 1.99 9.84 -0.79
N VAL A 57 2.20 8.63 -0.27
CA VAL A 57 1.22 7.93 0.56
C VAL A 57 1.79 7.68 1.93
N TYR A 58 1.00 7.97 2.95
CA TYR A 58 1.27 7.60 4.33
C TYR A 58 0.11 6.84 4.93
N PHE A 59 0.50 5.88 5.75
CA PHE A 59 -0.36 5.00 6.51
C PHE A 59 -0.08 5.23 7.99
N SER A 60 -1.10 5.51 8.78
CA SER A 60 -0.95 5.58 10.24
C SER A 60 -2.14 4.99 11.00
N ALA A 61 -1.84 4.30 12.10
CA ALA A 61 -2.79 3.81 13.09
C ALA A 61 -3.14 4.87 14.17
N LEU A 62 -2.68 6.11 14.02
CA LEU A 62 -3.05 7.23 14.89
C LEU A 62 -3.92 8.21 14.10
N PRO A 63 -5.06 8.67 14.67
CA PRO A 63 -6.05 9.48 13.94
C PRO A 63 -5.59 10.89 13.59
N ASP A 64 -4.39 11.30 14.00
CA ASP A 64 -3.94 12.66 13.79
C ASP A 64 -2.47 12.70 13.37
N ILE A 65 -2.27 12.87 12.07
CA ILE A 65 -1.03 13.47 11.60
C ILE A 65 -1.35 14.51 10.55
N ASN A 66 -1.26 15.77 10.94
CA ASN A 66 -1.17 16.89 10.02
C ASN A 66 0.18 16.86 9.29
N TYR A 67 0.33 15.91 8.37
CA TYR A 67 1.37 15.96 7.36
C TYR A 67 0.88 16.83 6.20
N MET A 68 0.92 18.15 6.38
CA MET A 68 0.93 19.06 5.24
C MET A 68 2.35 19.05 4.67
N VAL A 69 2.54 18.29 3.60
CA VAL A 69 3.72 18.47 2.76
C VAL A 69 3.45 19.72 1.94
N LYS A 70 4.14 20.82 2.26
CA LYS A 70 4.09 22.03 1.42
C LYS A 70 4.60 21.67 0.04
N THR A 71 3.76 21.88 -0.97
CA THR A 71 4.15 21.73 -2.38
C THR A 71 4.24 23.11 -3.02
N ASP A 72 5.40 23.45 -3.58
CA ASP A 72 5.65 24.75 -4.21
C ASP A 72 4.89 24.95 -5.54
N LYS A 73 4.19 23.93 -6.02
CA LYS A 73 3.40 23.96 -7.26
C LYS A 73 1.97 23.50 -6.99
N MET A 74 1.01 24.25 -7.52
CA MET A 74 -0.41 23.90 -7.49
C MET A 74 -0.64 22.68 -8.38
N VAL A 75 -0.90 21.52 -7.78
CA VAL A 75 -1.33 20.31 -8.50
C VAL A 75 -2.85 20.28 -8.44
N TYR A 76 -3.51 20.25 -9.60
CA TYR A 76 -4.96 20.11 -9.63
C TYR A 76 -5.35 18.68 -9.22
N VAL A 77 -6.16 18.57 -8.17
CA VAL A 77 -6.66 17.30 -7.65
C VAL A 77 -8.18 17.31 -7.71
N ARG A 78 -8.76 16.29 -8.34
CA ARG A 78 -10.20 16.03 -8.31
C ARG A 78 -10.46 14.75 -7.52
N VAL A 79 -11.45 14.78 -6.63
CA VAL A 79 -11.86 13.60 -5.86
C VAL A 79 -13.32 13.28 -6.14
N THR A 80 -13.60 12.04 -6.51
CA THR A 80 -14.96 11.48 -6.65
C THR A 80 -15.07 10.18 -5.86
N GLN A 81 -16.28 9.65 -5.70
CA GLN A 81 -16.50 8.36 -5.03
C GLN A 81 -17.74 7.66 -5.57
N ASN A 82 -17.75 6.33 -5.50
CA ASN A 82 -18.96 5.52 -5.63
C ASN A 82 -19.20 4.75 -4.31
N LEU A 83 -19.98 3.67 -4.34
CA LEU A 83 -20.25 2.85 -3.15
C LEU A 83 -18.99 2.18 -2.61
N ASP A 84 -18.14 1.65 -3.50
CA ASP A 84 -17.04 0.75 -3.13
C ASP A 84 -15.68 1.44 -3.07
N ASP A 85 -15.50 2.53 -3.82
CA ASP A 85 -14.20 3.14 -4.09
C ASP A 85 -14.22 4.67 -3.95
N ILE A 86 -13.05 5.22 -3.65
CA ILE A 86 -12.72 6.65 -3.71
C ILE A 86 -11.72 6.84 -4.84
N PHE A 87 -11.97 7.81 -5.70
CA PHE A 87 -11.13 8.15 -6.84
C PHE A 87 -10.46 9.49 -6.58
N MET A 88 -9.13 9.53 -6.60
CA MET A 88 -8.35 10.76 -6.61
C MET A 88 -7.66 10.87 -7.97
N GLN A 89 -7.82 11.99 -8.65
CA GLN A 89 -7.30 12.19 -9.99
C GLN A 89 -6.42 13.45 -10.04
N THR A 90 -5.26 13.31 -10.67
CA THR A 90 -4.36 14.39 -11.11
C THR A 90 -4.35 14.46 -12.64
N ASP A 91 -3.56 15.38 -13.19
CA ASP A 91 -3.40 15.50 -14.65
C ASP A 91 -2.70 14.31 -15.32
N SER A 92 -2.11 13.37 -14.56
CA SER A 92 -1.41 12.20 -15.12
C SER A 92 -1.80 10.87 -14.48
N LEU A 93 -2.44 10.89 -13.31
CA LEU A 93 -2.73 9.71 -12.50
C LEU A 93 -4.18 9.67 -12.03
N LEU A 94 -4.75 8.47 -12.05
CA LEU A 94 -5.95 8.10 -11.32
C LEU A 94 -5.54 7.14 -10.21
N ILE A 95 -5.88 7.49 -8.98
CA ILE A 95 -5.68 6.68 -7.79
C ILE A 95 -7.04 6.21 -7.31
N ILE A 96 -7.18 4.90 -7.10
CA ILE A 96 -8.42 4.24 -6.70
C ILE A 96 -8.17 3.61 -5.34
N ILE A 97 -8.96 3.98 -4.35
CA ILE A 97 -8.85 3.49 -2.98
C ILE A 97 -10.12 2.71 -2.68
N ASN A 98 -9.98 1.42 -2.40
CA ASN A 98 -11.12 0.58 -2.06
C ASN A 98 -11.56 0.80 -0.61
N LYS A 99 -12.85 1.01 -0.35
CA LYS A 99 -13.38 1.29 0.98
C LYS A 99 -13.48 0.06 1.89
N LEU A 100 -13.51 -1.14 1.31
CA LEU A 100 -13.63 -2.39 2.07
C LEU A 100 -12.29 -2.86 2.61
N ASP A 101 -11.21 -2.78 1.81
CA ASP A 101 -9.89 -3.29 2.19
C ASP A 101 -8.77 -2.25 2.18
N PHE A 102 -9.08 -1.00 1.83
CA PHE A 102 -8.12 0.10 1.77
C PHE A 102 -6.93 -0.14 0.83
N SER A 103 -7.08 -1.08 -0.12
CA SER A 103 -6.13 -1.27 -1.22
C SER A 103 -6.09 -0.03 -2.11
N ILE A 104 -4.91 0.27 -2.66
CA ILE A 104 -4.67 1.44 -3.50
C ILE A 104 -4.18 0.99 -4.88
N LYS A 105 -4.94 1.35 -5.91
CA LYS A 105 -4.60 1.09 -7.31
C LYS A 105 -4.24 2.41 -7.98
N TYR A 106 -3.27 2.35 -8.88
CA TYR A 106 -2.86 3.49 -9.68
C TYR A 106 -3.11 3.16 -11.15
N LYS A 107 -3.78 4.06 -11.88
CA LYS A 107 -3.97 3.98 -13.33
C LYS A 107 -3.41 5.25 -13.95
N SER A 108 -2.47 5.11 -14.88
CA SER A 108 -2.09 6.24 -15.74
C SER A 108 -3.22 6.56 -16.72
N ILE A 109 -3.33 7.81 -17.16
CA ILE A 109 -4.28 8.23 -18.22
C ILE A 109 -4.09 7.42 -19.51
N LYS A 110 -2.89 6.88 -19.76
CA LYS A 110 -2.58 5.97 -20.89
C LYS A 110 -2.83 4.47 -20.59
N GLU A 111 -3.66 4.15 -19.60
CA GLU A 111 -4.22 2.81 -19.31
C GLU A 111 -3.33 1.73 -18.66
N LYS A 112 -2.17 2.07 -18.11
CA LYS A 112 -1.40 1.08 -17.31
C LYS A 112 -1.83 1.07 -15.84
N LEU A 113 -2.20 -0.11 -15.35
CA LEU A 113 -2.60 -0.40 -13.96
C LEU A 113 -1.39 -0.81 -13.12
N PHE A 114 -1.27 -0.23 -11.92
CA PHE A 114 -0.27 -0.57 -10.90
C PHE A 114 -0.98 -0.79 -9.56
N LEU A 115 -0.52 -1.76 -8.75
CA LEU A 115 -1.27 -2.26 -7.59
C LEU A 115 -0.45 -2.24 -6.29
N ALA A 116 -1.00 -1.61 -5.24
CA ALA A 116 -0.63 -1.79 -3.85
C ALA A 116 -1.84 -2.44 -3.14
N ASN A 117 -1.70 -3.70 -2.73
CA ASN A 117 -2.87 -4.54 -2.49
C ASN A 117 -3.23 -4.76 -1.02
N ASP A 118 -2.28 -4.76 -0.09
CA ASP A 118 -2.63 -5.06 1.31
C ASP A 118 -1.82 -4.22 2.30
N VAL A 119 -2.51 -3.50 3.17
CA VAL A 119 -1.91 -2.66 4.22
C VAL A 119 -2.32 -3.20 5.57
N ILE A 120 -1.34 -3.48 6.43
CA ILE A 120 -1.57 -3.80 7.84
C ILE A 120 -0.73 -2.82 8.65
N ILE A 121 -1.40 -1.97 9.42
CA ILE A 121 -0.74 -0.98 10.27
C ILE A 121 -1.10 -1.34 11.70
N ASP A 122 -0.11 -1.70 12.50
CA ASP A 122 -0.24 -1.85 13.93
C ASP A 122 0.76 -0.92 14.63
N LYS A 123 0.48 -0.56 15.89
CA LYS A 123 1.31 0.29 16.74
C LYS A 123 2.75 -0.23 16.85
N SER A 124 2.92 -1.55 16.79
CA SER A 124 4.21 -2.22 16.98
C SER A 124 4.90 -2.62 15.67
N LYS A 125 4.13 -2.91 14.62
CA LYS A 125 4.62 -3.41 13.33
C LYS A 125 3.71 -2.95 12.20
N SER A 126 4.30 -2.39 11.16
CA SER A 126 3.59 -2.03 9.93
C SER A 126 4.09 -2.90 8.78
N PHE A 127 3.16 -3.32 7.94
CA PHE A 127 3.37 -4.18 6.79
C PHE A 127 2.59 -3.64 5.59
N LEU A 128 3.26 -3.61 4.43
CA LEU A 128 2.65 -3.25 3.16
C LEU A 128 3.04 -4.30 2.11
N ASN A 129 2.04 -4.84 1.43
CA ASN A 129 2.21 -5.79 0.34
C ASN A 129 1.84 -5.13 -0.99
N PHE A 130 2.77 -5.17 -1.93
CA PHE A 130 2.56 -4.77 -3.31
C PHE A 130 2.47 -6.03 -4.16
N LYS A 131 1.35 -6.18 -4.86
CA LYS A 131 1.18 -7.25 -5.85
C LYS A 131 1.76 -6.75 -7.17
N ILE A 132 2.95 -7.22 -7.51
CA ILE A 132 3.58 -6.87 -8.77
C ILE A 132 2.93 -7.71 -9.88
N GLY A 133 2.63 -7.08 -11.01
CA GLY A 133 2.02 -7.78 -12.15
C GLY A 133 2.90 -8.91 -12.69
N ASN A 134 2.28 -9.90 -13.34
CA ASN A 134 3.01 -11.00 -13.96
C ASN A 134 4.04 -10.48 -14.97
N GLY A 135 5.29 -10.95 -14.87
CA GLY A 135 6.39 -10.57 -15.77
C GLY A 135 7.06 -9.22 -15.46
N VAL A 136 6.52 -8.43 -14.54
CA VAL A 136 7.12 -7.16 -14.12
C VAL A 136 8.37 -7.43 -13.28
N LYS A 137 9.47 -6.76 -13.64
CA LYS A 137 10.77 -6.88 -12.98
C LYS A 137 11.02 -5.64 -12.13
N ILE A 138 11.50 -5.84 -10.90
CA ILE A 138 11.90 -4.76 -9.99
C ILE A 138 13.42 -4.69 -9.94
N TYR A 139 13.94 -3.47 -9.91
CA TYR A 139 15.36 -3.16 -9.91
C TYR A 139 15.70 -2.22 -8.76
N LYS A 140 16.90 -2.40 -8.20
CA LYS A 140 17.54 -1.47 -7.28
C LYS A 140 18.92 -1.13 -7.83
N SER A 141 19.18 0.14 -8.08
CA SER A 141 20.47 0.62 -8.64
C SER A 141 20.87 -0.16 -9.91
N GLY A 142 19.92 -0.41 -10.81
CA GLY A 142 20.11 -1.15 -12.05
C GLY A 142 20.17 -2.68 -11.94
N LYS A 143 20.28 -3.24 -10.72
CA LYS A 143 20.28 -4.69 -10.50
C LYS A 143 18.87 -5.20 -10.29
N GLN A 144 18.46 -6.21 -11.07
CA GLN A 144 17.17 -6.88 -10.87
C GLN A 144 17.15 -7.56 -9.49
N LEU A 145 16.06 -7.34 -8.75
CA LEU A 145 15.76 -8.02 -7.50
C LEU A 145 14.85 -9.22 -7.80
N LYS A 146 15.22 -10.40 -7.30
CA LYS A 146 14.42 -11.62 -7.33
C LYS A 146 14.79 -12.41 -6.08
N ASP A 147 13.77 -12.94 -5.38
CA ASP A 147 13.94 -13.68 -4.11
C ASP A 147 14.96 -13.02 -3.17
N SER A 148 14.70 -11.77 -2.81
CA SER A 148 15.68 -10.90 -2.15
C SER A 148 15.14 -10.36 -0.84
N ASN A 149 15.98 -10.40 0.20
CA ASN A 149 15.71 -9.78 1.50
C ASN A 149 16.71 -8.63 1.72
N ILE A 150 16.21 -7.42 1.90
CA ILE A 150 17.01 -6.20 1.98
C ILE A 150 16.58 -5.42 3.22
N SER A 151 17.54 -5.00 4.05
CA SER A 151 17.28 -4.02 5.10
C SER A 151 17.80 -2.64 4.70
N PHE A 152 17.10 -1.59 5.12
CA PHE A 152 17.44 -0.19 4.85
C PHE A 152 17.09 0.70 6.04
N LYS A 153 17.74 1.88 6.14
CA LYS A 153 17.61 2.76 7.33
C LYS A 153 16.53 3.83 7.23
N LYS A 154 16.36 4.46 6.07
CA LYS A 154 15.43 5.59 5.89
C LYS A 154 14.58 5.43 4.65
N GLN A 155 15.24 5.19 3.52
CA GLN A 155 14.56 5.00 2.25
C GLN A 155 15.24 3.96 1.38
N ILE A 156 14.45 3.37 0.48
CA ILE A 156 14.94 2.55 -0.61
C ILE A 156 14.15 2.88 -1.87
N GLU A 157 14.88 3.13 -2.95
CA GLU A 157 14.31 3.34 -4.28
C GLU A 157 14.29 2.01 -5.05
N LEU A 158 13.16 1.78 -5.70
CA LEU A 158 12.89 0.64 -6.53
C LEU A 158 12.33 1.13 -7.85
N THR A 159 12.86 0.62 -8.95
CA THR A 159 12.40 0.93 -10.31
C THR A 159 11.78 -0.32 -10.92
N SER A 160 10.74 -0.14 -11.70
CA SER A 160 10.01 -1.22 -12.36
C SER A 160 10.27 -1.25 -13.86
N SER A 161 10.25 -2.43 -14.46
CA SER A 161 10.22 -2.59 -15.92
C SER A 161 9.01 -1.95 -16.59
N GLU A 162 7.94 -1.67 -15.83
CA GLU A 162 6.72 -0.99 -16.32
C GLU A 162 6.78 0.54 -16.21
N ASN A 163 7.98 1.12 -16.15
CA ASN A 163 8.20 2.57 -16.07
C ASN A 163 7.50 3.23 -14.89
N TYR A 164 7.58 2.65 -13.69
CA TYR A 164 7.24 3.34 -12.45
C TYR A 164 8.34 3.11 -11.42
N SER A 165 8.38 3.98 -10.41
CA SER A 165 9.29 3.85 -9.28
C SER A 165 8.54 3.94 -7.96
N LEU A 166 9.05 3.20 -6.98
CA LEU A 166 8.62 3.26 -5.59
C LEU A 166 9.80 3.74 -4.75
N ILE A 167 9.57 4.77 -3.94
CA ILE A 167 10.50 5.15 -2.89
C ILE A 167 9.83 4.80 -1.57
N LEU A 168 10.25 3.70 -0.95
CA LEU A 168 9.72 3.28 0.35
C LEU A 168 10.44 4.07 1.45
N GLU A 169 9.69 4.60 2.41
CA GLU A 169 10.19 5.46 3.48
C GLU A 169 9.75 4.95 4.85
N THR A 170 10.67 5.01 5.82
CA THR A 170 10.39 4.79 7.24
C THR A 170 11.38 5.57 8.10
N ASP A 171 10.95 5.99 9.28
CA ASP A 171 11.79 6.63 10.30
C ASP A 171 12.65 5.60 11.07
N TYR A 172 12.39 4.31 10.85
CA TYR A 172 13.05 3.18 11.51
C TYR A 172 13.74 2.27 10.48
N LYS A 173 14.33 1.17 10.96
CA LYS A 173 14.83 0.13 10.06
C LYS A 173 13.68 -0.47 9.25
N GLY A 174 13.78 -0.38 7.93
CA GLY A 174 12.88 -1.01 6.97
C GLY A 174 13.42 -2.36 6.51
N PHE A 175 12.51 -3.29 6.27
CA PHE A 175 12.80 -4.60 5.69
C PHE A 175 11.95 -4.80 4.45
N LEU A 176 12.63 -5.05 3.33
CA LEU A 176 12.02 -5.35 2.05
C LEU A 176 12.26 -6.83 1.73
N LYS A 177 11.19 -7.56 1.41
CA LYS A 177 11.26 -8.91 0.86
C LYS A 177 10.57 -8.91 -0.50
N ILE A 178 11.22 -9.47 -1.50
CA ILE A 178 10.61 -9.80 -2.80
C ILE A 178 10.66 -11.31 -2.92
N ASP A 179 9.51 -11.97 -3.03
CA ASP A 179 9.44 -13.43 -3.16
C ASP A 179 9.54 -13.91 -4.62
N GLU A 180 9.56 -15.22 -4.84
CA GLU A 180 9.60 -15.83 -6.17
C GLU A 180 8.36 -15.52 -7.03
N SER A 181 7.24 -15.19 -6.39
CA SER A 181 5.98 -14.81 -7.04
C SER A 181 5.92 -13.31 -7.35
N ASN A 182 7.03 -12.58 -7.20
CA ASN A 182 7.10 -11.12 -7.30
C ASN A 182 6.14 -10.40 -6.34
N ASN A 183 5.80 -10.94 -5.18
CA ASN A 183 5.18 -10.11 -4.15
C ASN A 183 6.26 -9.31 -3.44
N LEU A 184 6.03 -8.01 -3.32
CA LEU A 184 6.93 -7.11 -2.63
C LEU A 184 6.35 -6.72 -1.28
N GLN A 185 7.02 -7.17 -0.23
CA GLN A 185 6.65 -6.97 1.15
C GLN A 185 7.58 -5.94 1.79
N PHE A 186 7.02 -4.84 2.26
CA PHE A 186 7.70 -3.85 3.07
C PHE A 186 7.24 -3.95 4.53
N LYS A 187 8.18 -4.15 5.45
CA LYS A 187 7.94 -4.23 6.90
C LYS A 187 8.76 -3.19 7.64
N THR A 188 8.19 -2.63 8.69
CA THR A 188 8.91 -1.77 9.64
C THR A 188 8.34 -1.92 11.05
N ASN A 189 9.17 -1.70 12.07
CA ASN A 189 8.77 -1.79 13.47
C ASN A 189 8.36 -0.40 14.00
N ASN A 190 7.40 0.23 13.34
CA ASN A 190 6.77 1.47 13.80
C ASN A 190 5.28 1.48 13.40
N HIS A 191 4.60 2.57 13.74
CA HIS A 191 3.19 2.85 13.43
C HIS A 191 2.98 3.75 12.19
N LYS A 192 4.02 3.93 11.35
CA LYS A 192 4.03 4.83 10.19
C LYS A 192 4.77 4.22 9.02
N LEU A 193 4.04 3.97 7.94
CA LEU A 193 4.62 3.46 6.70
C LEU A 193 4.35 4.48 5.59
N GLY A 194 5.42 4.89 4.91
CA GLY A 194 5.35 5.86 3.83
C GLY A 194 5.92 5.31 2.53
N TYR A 195 5.38 5.76 1.40
CA TYR A 195 6.06 5.60 0.13
C TYR A 195 5.70 6.72 -0.85
N TYR A 196 6.57 6.93 -1.83
CA TYR A 196 6.25 7.68 -3.04
C TYR A 196 5.99 6.71 -4.17
N PHE A 197 4.90 6.92 -4.89
CA PHE A 197 4.65 6.35 -6.20
C PHE A 197 4.98 7.38 -7.28
N ILE A 198 5.84 7.00 -8.22
CA ILE A 198 6.29 7.86 -9.31
C ILE A 198 5.99 7.15 -10.61
N ALA A 199 5.06 7.69 -11.41
CA ALA A 199 4.84 7.21 -12.76
C ALA A 199 5.87 7.79 -13.72
N GLY A 200 6.41 6.95 -14.59
CA GLY A 200 7.32 7.37 -15.66
C GLY A 200 6.56 7.87 -16.87
N ASN A 201 7.01 9.00 -17.42
CA ASN A 201 6.56 9.51 -18.70
C ASN A 201 7.47 8.91 -19.79
N LYS A 202 7.01 7.85 -20.46
CA LYS A 202 7.54 7.49 -21.78
C LYS A 202 6.47 7.75 -22.84
#